data_AF-A0A896M799-F1
#
_entry.id   AF-A0A896M799-F1
#
_cell.length_a   1.000
_cell.length_b   1.000
_cell.length_c   1.000
_cell.angle_alpha   90.00
_cell.angle_beta   90.00
_cell.angle_gamma   90.00
#
_symmetry.space_group_name_H-M   'P 1'
#
loop_
_entity.id
_entity.type
_entity.pdbx_description
1 polymer ?
#
loop_
_entity_poly.entity_id
_entity_poly.type
_entity_poly.pdbx_seq_one_letter_code
_entity_poly.pdbx_strand_id
1 'polypeptide(L)'
;TAASSLDSIAVDAIILGLAVGGLSSLLSSINFLTTILHLRAKGFLMGTVPFNSWAIIFTSLMLVATLPVLSGGLFMVLSDLHFNTLFYDPVFSGDPVLYQHLFWFFGHPEVYVLIIPGFALISQVISASYNKTIFGNHA
;
A
#
# COMPACT_ATOMS: atom_id res chain seq x y z
N THR A 1 12.60 -24.26 -16.49
CA THR A 1 13.60 -24.99 -15.68
C THR A 1 14.32 -24.13 -14.63
N ALA A 2 13.91 -22.88 -14.38
CA ALA A 2 14.28 -22.14 -13.14
C ALA A 2 13.07 -21.85 -12.23
N ALA A 3 11.84 -21.88 -12.76
CA ALA A 3 10.61 -21.81 -11.98
C ALA A 3 10.21 -23.15 -11.34
N SER A 4 10.88 -24.25 -11.69
CA SER A 4 10.64 -25.60 -11.15
C SER A 4 11.43 -25.89 -9.86
N SER A 5 12.06 -24.88 -9.26
CA SER A 5 12.88 -25.03 -8.04
C SER A 5 12.34 -24.25 -6.83
N LEU A 6 11.23 -23.52 -6.99
CA LEU A 6 10.46 -23.03 -5.85
C LEU A 6 9.46 -24.11 -5.51
N ASP A 7 9.54 -24.61 -4.27
CA ASP A 7 8.56 -25.55 -3.74
C ASP A 7 7.16 -24.92 -3.87
N SER A 8 6.18 -25.65 -4.41
CA SER A 8 4.84 -25.08 -4.65
C SER A 8 4.22 -24.56 -3.37
N ILE A 9 4.51 -25.25 -2.26
CA ILE A 9 4.14 -24.88 -0.90
C ILE A 9 4.74 -23.52 -0.49
N ALA A 10 5.97 -23.20 -0.93
CA ALA A 10 6.61 -21.92 -0.62
C ALA A 10 5.95 -20.75 -1.37
N VAL A 11 5.56 -20.97 -2.63
CA VAL A 11 4.84 -19.96 -3.42
C VAL A 11 3.47 -19.66 -2.79
N ASP A 12 2.75 -20.71 -2.39
CA ASP A 12 1.46 -20.57 -1.74
C ASP A 12 1.56 -19.85 -0.39
N ALA A 13 2.60 -20.16 0.39
CA ALA A 13 2.86 -19.48 1.65
C ALA A 13 3.16 -17.99 1.45
N ILE A 14 3.91 -17.63 0.40
CA ILE A 14 4.19 -16.21 0.06
C ILE A 14 2.89 -15.50 -0.35
N ILE A 15 2.08 -16.12 -1.22
CA ILE A 15 0.81 -15.52 -1.68
C ILE A 15 -0.15 -15.30 -0.49
N LEU A 16 -0.31 -16.30 0.38
CA LEU A 16 -1.13 -16.18 1.58
C LEU A 16 -0.58 -15.15 2.56
N GLY A 17 0.74 -15.13 2.77
CA GLY A 17 1.40 -14.14 3.64
C GLY A 17 1.18 -12.71 3.15
N LEU A 18 1.32 -12.47 1.84
CA LEU A 18 1.05 -11.18 1.22
C LEU A 18 -0.44 -10.81 1.30
N ALA A 19 -1.35 -11.77 1.12
CA ALA A 19 -2.79 -11.52 1.24
C ALA A 19 -3.19 -11.12 2.67
N VAL A 20 -2.70 -11.84 3.68
CA VAL A 20 -2.96 -11.52 5.10
C VAL A 20 -2.34 -10.17 5.48
N GLY A 21 -1.09 -9.92 5.06
CA GLY A 21 -0.43 -8.63 5.26
C GLY A 21 -1.19 -7.48 4.57
N GLY A 22 -1.64 -7.70 3.34
CA GLY A 22 -2.43 -6.73 2.57
C GLY A 22 -3.77 -6.40 3.23
N LEU A 23 -4.50 -7.42 3.73
CA LEU A 23 -5.75 -7.20 4.47
C LEU A 23 -5.52 -6.40 5.76
N SER A 24 -4.44 -6.70 6.49
CA SER A 24 -4.07 -5.94 7.69
C SER A 24 -3.80 -4.46 7.38
N SER A 25 -3.00 -4.19 6.33
CA SER A 25 -2.68 -2.84 5.89
C SER A 25 -3.91 -2.07 5.39
N LEU A 26 -4.84 -2.73 4.70
CA LEU A 26 -6.09 -2.12 4.24
C LEU A 26 -6.99 -1.72 5.41
N LEU A 27 -7.17 -2.60 6.39
CA LEU A 27 -7.95 -2.30 7.60
C LEU A 27 -7.30 -1.17 8.41
N SER A 28 -5.97 -1.17 8.52
CA SER A 28 -5.22 -0.10 9.17
C SER A 28 -5.41 1.25 8.47
N SER A 29 -5.36 1.26 7.14
CA SER A 29 -5.55 2.47 6.33
C SER A 29 -6.94 3.07 6.49
N ILE A 30 -7.99 2.23 6.48
CA ILE A 30 -9.37 2.68 6.72
C ILE A 30 -9.52 3.22 8.15
N ASN A 31 -8.90 2.58 9.13
CA ASN A 31 -8.90 3.04 10.52
C ASN A 31 -8.23 4.42 10.66
N PHE A 32 -7.06 4.63 10.05
CA PHE A 32 -6.39 5.94 10.08
C PHE A 32 -7.20 7.03 9.38
N LEU A 33 -7.76 6.74 8.20
CA LEU A 33 -8.62 7.68 7.48
C LEU A 33 -9.84 8.09 8.30
N THR A 34 -10.56 7.13 8.86
CA THR A 34 -11.75 7.40 9.67
C THR A 34 -11.40 8.18 10.93
N THR A 35 -10.29 7.82 11.60
CA THR A 35 -9.81 8.50 12.81
C THR A 35 -9.47 9.97 12.53
N ILE A 36 -8.68 10.25 11.49
CA ILE A 36 -8.23 11.62 11.21
C ILE A 36 -9.38 12.48 10.65
N LEU A 37 -10.34 11.90 9.92
CA LEU A 37 -11.46 12.68 9.38
C LEU A 37 -12.55 12.95 10.42
N HIS A 38 -12.94 11.94 11.21
CA HIS A 38 -14.13 11.98 12.06
C HIS A 38 -13.85 12.10 13.55
N LEU A 39 -12.71 11.62 14.05
CA LEU A 39 -12.39 11.62 15.49
C LEU A 39 -11.47 12.79 15.90
N ARG A 40 -11.55 13.91 15.18
CA ARG A 40 -10.79 15.12 15.52
C ARG A 40 -11.35 15.80 16.76
N ALA A 41 -10.47 16.43 17.53
CA ALA A 41 -10.87 17.28 18.64
C ALA A 41 -11.79 18.41 18.15
N LYS A 42 -12.84 18.70 18.93
CA LYS A 42 -13.84 19.72 18.60
C LYS A 42 -13.15 21.08 18.43
N GLY A 43 -13.34 21.72 17.28
CA GLY A 43 -12.74 23.01 16.94
C GLY A 43 -11.47 22.93 16.07
N PHE A 44 -10.93 21.74 15.80
CA PHE A 44 -9.87 21.57 14.81
C PHE A 44 -10.43 21.56 13.38
N LEU A 45 -10.00 22.51 12.56
CA LEU A 45 -10.27 22.53 11.12
C LEU A 45 -9.35 21.55 10.40
N MET A 46 -9.69 21.19 9.15
CA MET A 46 -8.82 20.30 8.35
C MET A 46 -7.50 20.98 7.98
N GLY A 47 -7.51 22.30 7.76
CA GLY A 47 -6.27 23.06 7.47
C GLY A 47 -5.30 23.11 8.65
N THR A 48 -5.78 22.92 9.88
CA THR A 48 -4.96 23.07 11.10
C THR A 48 -4.36 21.75 11.61
N VAL A 49 -4.59 20.63 10.92
CA VAL A 49 -4.00 19.34 11.34
C VAL A 49 -2.49 19.33 11.06
N PRO A 50 -1.68 18.68 11.92
CA PRO A 50 -0.24 18.68 11.75
C PRO A 50 0.17 17.96 10.47
N PHE A 51 1.32 18.33 9.92
CA PHE A 51 1.87 17.75 8.68
C PHE A 51 1.98 16.21 8.73
N ASN A 52 2.29 15.64 9.90
CA ASN A 52 2.32 14.19 10.09
C ASN A 52 0.95 13.52 9.86
N SER A 53 -0.14 14.15 10.30
CA SER A 53 -1.49 13.62 10.03
C SER A 53 -1.85 13.72 8.55
N TRP A 54 -1.43 14.78 7.85
CA TRP A 54 -1.58 14.89 6.39
C TRP A 54 -0.86 13.77 5.65
N ALA A 55 0.39 13.49 6.02
CA ALA A 55 1.16 12.40 5.45
C ALA A 55 0.44 11.05 5.60
N ILE A 56 -0.11 10.77 6.79
CA ILE A 56 -0.87 9.52 7.05
C ILE A 56 -2.16 9.45 6.24
N ILE A 57 -2.86 10.56 6.00
CA ILE A 57 -4.05 10.57 5.12
C ILE A 57 -3.66 10.15 3.70
N PHE A 58 -2.59 10.75 3.15
CA PHE A 58 -2.15 10.43 1.79
C PHE A 58 -1.71 8.97 1.65
N THR A 59 -0.92 8.46 2.60
CA THR A 59 -0.51 7.05 2.57
C THR A 59 -1.70 6.10 2.70
N SER A 60 -2.66 6.41 3.56
CA SER A 60 -3.87 5.60 3.74
C SER A 60 -4.74 5.58 2.48
N LEU A 61 -4.89 6.71 1.79
CA LEU A 61 -5.61 6.77 0.51
C LEU A 61 -4.93 5.92 -0.57
N MET A 62 -3.60 5.98 -0.66
CA MET A 62 -2.83 5.19 -1.62
C MET A 62 -2.97 3.69 -1.35
N LEU A 63 -2.88 3.25 -0.09
CA LEU A 63 -3.07 1.85 0.28
C LEU A 63 -4.48 1.33 -0.03
N VAL A 64 -5.52 2.11 0.30
CA VAL A 64 -6.92 1.72 -0.02
C VAL A 64 -7.14 1.57 -1.53
N ALA A 65 -6.51 2.43 -2.34
CA ALA A 65 -6.65 2.37 -3.80
C ALA A 65 -5.85 1.22 -4.45
N THR A 66 -4.69 0.86 -3.90
CA THR A 66 -3.70 0.01 -4.59
C THR A 66 -3.69 -1.44 -4.12
N LEU A 67 -3.99 -1.71 -2.84
CA LEU A 67 -4.04 -3.06 -2.29
C LEU A 67 -5.07 -3.99 -2.97
N PRO A 68 -6.27 -3.52 -3.38
CA PRO A 68 -7.20 -4.36 -4.13
C PRO A 68 -6.62 -4.86 -5.46
N VAL A 69 -5.80 -4.03 -6.13
CA VAL A 69 -5.18 -4.39 -7.41
C VAL A 69 -4.12 -5.47 -7.23
N LEU A 70 -3.27 -5.34 -6.21
CA LEU A 70 -2.31 -6.40 -5.87
C LEU A 70 -3.03 -7.69 -5.48
N SER A 71 -4.08 -7.60 -4.67
CA SER A 71 -4.84 -8.76 -4.20
C SER A 71 -5.49 -9.50 -5.37
N GLY A 72 -6.04 -8.76 -6.36
CA GLY A 72 -6.53 -9.35 -7.60
C GLY A 72 -5.43 -10.07 -8.41
N GLY A 73 -4.25 -9.45 -8.53
CA GLY A 73 -3.09 -10.07 -9.18
C GLY A 73 -2.66 -11.37 -8.52
N LEU A 74 -2.58 -11.39 -7.18
CA LEU A 74 -2.27 -12.57 -6.38
C LEU A 74 -3.34 -13.66 -6.51
N PHE A 75 -4.62 -13.29 -6.51
CA PHE A 75 -5.72 -14.24 -6.74
C PHE A 75 -5.61 -14.90 -8.12
N MET A 76 -5.31 -14.14 -9.17
CA MET A 76 -5.11 -14.68 -10.51
C MET A 76 -3.93 -15.67 -10.56
N VAL A 77 -2.82 -15.38 -9.86
CA VAL A 77 -1.70 -16.32 -9.74
C VAL A 77 -2.14 -17.60 -9.01
N LEU A 78 -2.86 -17.45 -7.90
CA LEU A 78 -3.37 -18.59 -7.13
C LEU A 78 -4.36 -19.44 -7.95
N SER A 79 -5.18 -18.80 -8.79
CA SER A 79 -6.08 -19.47 -9.73
C SER A 79 -5.33 -20.24 -10.82
N ASP A 80 -4.26 -19.68 -11.37
CA ASP A 80 -3.43 -20.38 -12.37
C ASP A 80 -2.72 -21.59 -11.74
N LEU A 81 -2.39 -21.53 -10.44
CA LEU A 81 -1.76 -22.64 -9.71
C LEU A 81 -2.74 -23.76 -9.33
N HIS A 82 -3.98 -23.45 -8.93
CA HIS A 82 -4.88 -24.43 -8.29
C HIS A 82 -6.20 -24.68 -9.02
N PHE A 83 -6.67 -23.72 -9.81
CA PHE A 83 -8.01 -23.74 -10.39
C PHE A 83 -7.98 -23.89 -11.92
N ASN A 84 -6.83 -24.25 -12.49
CA ASN A 84 -6.61 -24.43 -13.93
C ASN A 84 -7.07 -23.22 -14.77
N THR A 85 -6.96 -22.01 -14.20
CA THR A 85 -7.05 -20.78 -14.99
C THR A 85 -5.74 -20.53 -15.71
N LEU A 86 -5.77 -19.66 -16.72
CA LEU A 86 -4.63 -19.44 -17.62
C LEU A 86 -4.47 -17.93 -17.88
N PHE A 87 -4.42 -17.11 -16.83
CA PHE A 87 -4.29 -15.66 -16.95
C PHE A 87 -2.92 -15.23 -17.50
N TYR A 88 -1.86 -15.94 -17.08
CA TYR A 88 -0.48 -15.55 -17.41
C TYR A 88 0.25 -16.52 -18.35
N ASP A 89 -0.39 -17.60 -18.82
CA ASP A 89 0.24 -18.59 -19.71
C ASP A 89 0.08 -18.19 -21.19
N PRO A 90 1.18 -17.83 -21.90
CA PRO A 90 1.13 -17.41 -23.30
C PRO A 90 0.73 -18.54 -24.25
N VAL A 91 0.87 -19.81 -23.85
CA VAL A 91 0.45 -20.97 -24.68
C VAL A 91 -1.06 -20.99 -24.86
N PHE A 92 -1.80 -20.52 -23.86
CA PHE A 92 -3.26 -20.52 -23.83
C PHE A 92 -3.85 -19.11 -23.90
N SER A 93 -3.17 -18.19 -24.59
CA SER A 93 -3.58 -16.79 -24.80
C SER A 93 -3.57 -15.87 -23.56
N GLY A 94 -2.99 -16.31 -22.45
CA GLY A 94 -2.67 -15.45 -21.32
C GLY A 94 -1.54 -14.47 -21.61
N ASP A 95 -1.42 -13.43 -20.78
CA ASP A 95 -0.39 -12.38 -20.94
C ASP A 95 0.54 -12.32 -19.71
N PRO A 96 1.79 -12.79 -19.81
CA PRO A 96 2.79 -12.65 -18.74
C PRO A 96 3.08 -11.20 -18.33
N VAL A 97 2.88 -10.23 -19.23
CA VAL A 97 3.15 -8.80 -18.96
C VAL A 97 2.08 -8.20 -18.06
N LEU A 98 0.87 -8.77 -18.06
CA LEU A 98 -0.23 -8.35 -17.17
C LEU A 98 0.18 -8.39 -15.69
N TYR A 99 0.88 -9.45 -15.26
CA TYR A 99 1.35 -9.55 -13.88
C TYR A 99 2.29 -8.39 -13.52
N GLN A 100 3.17 -7.99 -14.44
CA GLN A 100 4.09 -6.87 -14.23
C GLN A 100 3.32 -5.57 -14.08
N HIS A 101 2.30 -5.34 -14.91
CA HIS A 101 1.45 -4.15 -14.78
C HIS A 101 0.73 -4.10 -13.44
N LEU A 102 0.12 -5.21 -12.99
CA LEU A 102 -0.58 -5.27 -11.70
C LEU A 102 0.38 -5.10 -10.52
N PHE A 103 1.55 -5.76 -10.59
CA PHE A 103 2.57 -5.67 -9.56
C PHE A 103 3.10 -4.23 -9.45
N TRP A 104 3.46 -3.59 -10.57
CA TRP A 104 4.01 -2.23 -10.56
C TRP A 104 2.97 -1.14 -10.34
N PHE A 105 1.69 -1.40 -10.65
CA PHE A 105 0.59 -0.52 -10.26
C PHE A 105 0.50 -0.37 -8.75
N PHE A 106 0.78 -1.43 -8.00
CA PHE A 106 0.94 -1.37 -6.54
C PHE A 106 2.35 -0.93 -6.12
N GLY A 107 3.39 -1.46 -6.77
CA GLY A 107 4.78 -1.30 -6.34
C GLY A 107 5.29 0.13 -6.38
N HIS A 108 4.88 0.94 -7.37
CA HIS A 108 5.28 2.34 -7.43
C HIS A 108 4.60 3.20 -6.35
N PRO A 109 3.27 3.09 -6.12
CA PRO A 109 2.64 3.65 -4.93
C PRO A 109 3.24 3.19 -3.60
N GLU A 110 3.62 1.91 -3.47
CA GLU A 110 4.12 1.36 -2.21
C GLU A 110 5.41 2.03 -1.74
N VAL A 111 6.34 2.35 -2.66
CA VAL A 111 7.55 3.10 -2.28
C VAL A 111 7.24 4.51 -1.77
N TYR A 112 6.13 5.11 -2.20
CA TYR A 112 5.66 6.39 -1.66
C TYR A 112 5.01 6.25 -0.29
N VAL A 113 4.25 5.17 -0.07
CA VAL A 113 3.67 4.84 1.25
C VAL A 113 4.76 4.74 2.31
N LEU A 114 5.94 4.19 1.95
CA LEU A 114 7.08 4.09 2.86
C LEU A 114 7.78 5.44 3.09
N ILE A 115 7.97 6.27 2.06
CA ILE A 115 8.79 7.48 2.18
C ILE A 115 8.03 8.69 2.75
N ILE A 116 6.73 8.83 2.46
CA ILE A 116 5.92 10.00 2.85
C ILE A 116 5.87 10.20 4.38
N PRO A 117 5.59 9.17 5.21
CA PRO A 117 5.62 9.31 6.66
C PRO A 117 7.03 9.58 7.18
N GLY A 118 8.05 9.03 6.52
CA GLY A 118 9.46 9.30 6.83
C GLY A 118 9.78 10.79 6.69
N PHE A 119 9.37 11.41 5.58
CA PHE A 119 9.54 12.86 5.38
C PHE A 119 8.76 13.69 6.39
N ALA A 120 7.56 13.25 6.77
CA ALA A 120 6.77 13.95 7.77
C ALA A 120 7.41 13.91 9.17
N LEU A 121 7.94 12.75 9.56
CA LEU A 121 8.64 12.58 10.83
C LEU A 121 9.92 13.41 10.86
N ILE A 122 10.73 13.38 9.80
CA ILE A 122 11.94 14.22 9.71
C ILE A 122 11.58 15.70 9.83
N SER A 123 10.55 16.15 9.12
CA SER A 123 10.09 17.55 9.17
C SER A 123 9.65 17.95 10.58
N GLN A 124 8.93 17.07 11.29
CA GLN A 124 8.47 17.30 12.65
C GLN A 124 9.62 17.31 13.66
N VAL A 125 10.60 16.41 13.53
CA VAL A 125 11.79 16.37 14.40
C VAL A 125 12.62 17.64 14.24
N ILE A 126 12.89 18.06 13.01
CA ILE A 126 13.64 19.30 12.75
C ILE A 126 12.89 20.51 13.33
N SER A 127 11.58 20.62 13.08
CA SER A 127 10.74 21.68 13.64
C SER A 127 10.80 21.74 15.17
N ALA A 128 10.73 20.58 15.83
CA ALA A 128 10.81 20.46 17.28
C ALA A 128 12.20 20.80 17.83
N SER A 129 13.28 20.33 17.19
CA SER A 129 14.66 20.62 17.63
C SER A 129 15.01 22.11 17.56
N TYR A 130 14.47 22.83 16.58
CA TYR A 130 14.72 24.26 16.40
C TYR A 130 13.62 25.16 16.96
N ASN A 131 12.56 24.62 17.57
CA ASN A 131 11.38 25.35 18.04
C ASN A 131 10.81 26.33 16.99
N LYS A 132 10.82 25.92 15.72
CA LYS A 132 10.31 26.71 14.59
C LYS A 132 9.20 25.95 13.91
N THR A 133 8.17 26.66 13.45
CA THR A 133 7.12 26.05 12.63
C THR A 133 7.69 25.54 11.29
N ILE A 134 7.09 24.49 10.76
CA ILE A 134 7.46 23.95 9.44
C ILE A 134 7.19 25.03 8.39
N PHE A 135 8.22 25.39 7.62
CA PHE A 135 8.10 26.36 6.54
C PHE A 135 7.16 25.82 5.44
N GLY A 136 6.29 26.68 4.89
CA GLY A 136 5.32 26.29 3.87
C GLY A 136 4.09 25.54 4.41
N ASN A 137 3.95 25.40 5.73
CA ASN A 137 2.70 24.96 6.33
C ASN A 137 1.69 26.13 6.25
N HIS A 138 0.96 26.20 5.15
CA HIS A 138 -0.14 27.14 4.99
C HIS A 138 -1.30 26.68 5.89
N ALA A 139 -1.34 27.24 7.10
CA ALA A 139 -2.56 27.31 7.90
C ALA A 139 -3.47 28.42 7.35
#